data_AF-A0A1H6VG74-F1
#
_entry.id   AF-A0A1H6VG74-F1
#
_cell.length_a   1.000
_cell.length_b   1.000
_cell.length_c   1.000
_cell.angle_alpha   90.00
_cell.angle_beta   90.00
_cell.angle_gamma   90.00
#
_symmetry.space_group_name_H-M   'P 1'
#
loop_
_entity.id
_entity.type
_entity.pdbx_description
1 polymer ?
#
loop_
_entity_poly.entity_id
_entity_poly.type
_entity_poly.pdbx_seq_one_letter_code
_entity_poly.pdbx_strand_id
1 'polypeptide(L)'
;MPMFITRVELHDADEWEYYETLHDEMEQRGFKRTIRGKKGIYQLPTAEYVCTMSATASDVHTLAKQAANATGKKSSVISCEYLRAAFDLPEAGES
;
A
#
# COMPACT_ATOMS: atom_id res chain seq x y z
N MET A 1 -4.05 16.11 -7.36
CA MET A 1 -2.79 15.43 -7.01
C MET A 1 -2.82 14.03 -7.62
N PRO A 2 -1.71 13.54 -8.17
CA PRO A 2 -1.58 12.17 -8.67
C PRO A 2 -2.04 11.12 -7.65
N MET A 3 -2.62 10.03 -8.15
CA MET A 3 -3.01 8.86 -7.35
C MET A 3 -2.07 7.72 -7.65
N PHE A 4 -1.68 6.98 -6.62
CA PHE A 4 -0.77 5.86 -6.76
C PHE A 4 -1.33 4.62 -6.10
N ILE A 5 -1.04 3.48 -6.70
CA ILE A 5 -1.21 2.16 -6.10
C ILE A 5 0.17 1.53 -5.93
N THR A 6 0.39 0.94 -4.77
CA THR A 6 1.65 0.30 -4.41
C THR A 6 1.36 -1.10 -3.91
N ARG A 7 2.10 -2.08 -4.42
CA ARG A 7 2.14 -3.44 -3.88
C ARG A 7 3.52 -3.73 -3.33
N VAL A 8 3.58 -4.30 -2.14
CA VAL A 8 4.81 -4.78 -1.51
C VAL A 8 4.68 -6.28 -1.27
N GLU A 9 5.70 -7.03 -1.66
CA GLU A 9 5.86 -8.42 -1.29
C GLU A 9 7.05 -8.51 -0.33
N LEU A 10 6.85 -9.00 0.90
CA LEU A 10 7.94 -9.31 1.81
C LEU A 10 8.36 -10.77 1.61
N HIS A 11 9.65 -10.99 1.37
CA HIS A 11 10.18 -12.34 1.17
C HIS A 11 10.58 -12.95 2.52
N ASP A 12 10.35 -14.25 2.68
CA ASP A 12 10.65 -15.01 3.91
C ASP A 12 10.03 -14.37 5.18
N ALA A 13 8.81 -13.86 5.04
CA ALA A 13 8.03 -13.19 6.08
C ALA A 13 6.87 -14.09 6.54
N ASP A 14 7.22 -15.22 7.15
CA ASP A 14 6.25 -16.22 7.61
C ASP A 14 5.41 -15.76 8.81
N GLU A 15 5.90 -14.74 9.53
CA GLU A 15 5.25 -14.18 10.72
C GLU A 15 4.48 -12.90 10.38
N TRP A 16 3.26 -12.78 10.92
CA TRP A 16 2.38 -11.66 10.63
C TRP A 16 2.91 -10.30 11.14
N GLU A 17 3.75 -10.31 12.18
CA GLU A 17 4.36 -9.10 12.76
C GLU A 17 5.17 -8.27 11.73
N TYR A 18 5.73 -8.92 10.70
CA TYR A 18 6.44 -8.21 9.63
C TYR A 18 5.47 -7.41 8.76
N TYR A 19 4.27 -7.94 8.53
CA TYR A 19 3.22 -7.23 7.81
C TYR A 19 2.57 -6.14 8.66
N GLU A 20 2.42 -6.34 9.98
CA GLU A 20 2.00 -5.27 10.90
C GLU A 20 2.98 -4.10 10.87
N THR A 21 4.29 -4.39 11.01
CA THR A 21 5.35 -3.38 10.90
C THR A 21 5.29 -2.66 9.54
N LEU A 22 5.11 -3.42 8.45
CA LEU A 22 4.97 -2.83 7.12
C LEU A 22 3.75 -1.89 7.04
N HIS A 23 2.61 -2.31 7.57
CA HIS A 23 1.38 -1.52 7.54
C HIS A 23 1.55 -0.20 8.29
N ASP A 24 2.15 -0.23 9.48
CA ASP A 24 2.42 0.95 10.28
C ASP A 24 3.40 1.90 9.58
N GLU A 25 4.48 1.37 9.01
CA GLU A 25 5.48 2.17 8.29
C GLU A 25 4.92 2.79 6.99
N MET A 26 4.06 2.07 6.29
CA MET A 26 3.35 2.58 5.11
C MET A 26 2.38 3.70 5.51
N GLU A 27 1.61 3.52 6.59
CA GLU A 27 0.67 4.55 7.07
C GLU A 27 1.39 5.84 7.49
N GLN A 28 2.51 5.73 8.21
CA GLN A 28 3.34 6.88 8.58
C GLN A 28 3.84 7.69 7.37
N ARG A 29 3.97 7.06 6.20
CA ARG A 29 4.40 7.70 4.94
C ARG A 29 3.23 8.15 4.06
N GLY A 30 2.00 8.10 4.57
CA GLY A 30 0.80 8.61 3.90
C GLY A 30 0.12 7.60 2.97
N PHE A 31 0.48 6.32 3.05
CA PHE A 31 -0.21 5.24 2.35
C PHE A 31 -1.44 4.80 3.14
N LYS A 32 -2.46 4.32 2.43
CA LYS A 32 -3.70 3.81 3.02
C LYS A 32 -3.97 2.40 2.54
N ARG A 33 -4.48 1.57 3.45
CA ARG A 33 -4.94 0.20 3.16
C ARG A 33 -6.41 0.14 2.71
N THR A 34 -7.03 1.29 2.48
CA THR A 34 -8.43 1.39 2.06
C THR A 34 -8.58 2.38 0.93
N ILE A 35 -9.50 2.11 0.02
CA ILE A 35 -9.88 3.02 -1.07
C ILE A 35 -11.34 3.46 -0.91
N ARG A 36 -11.62 4.75 -1.16
CA ARG A 36 -12.99 5.28 -1.14
C ARG A 36 -13.63 5.11 -2.52
N GLY A 37 -14.59 4.21 -2.63
CA GLY A 37 -15.44 4.09 -3.81
C GLY A 37 -16.71 4.94 -3.68
N LYS A 38 -17.64 4.76 -4.63
CA LYS A 38 -18.91 5.53 -4.63
C LYS A 38 -19.87 5.13 -3.51
N LYS A 39 -19.88 3.85 -3.12
CA LYS A 39 -20.84 3.32 -2.13
C LYS A 39 -20.26 3.22 -0.72
N GLY A 40 -18.94 3.27 -0.57
CA GLY A 40 -18.29 3.07 0.73
C GLY A 40 -16.77 3.10 0.68
N ILE A 41 -16.17 2.63 1.76
CA ILE A 41 -14.74 2.42 1.92
C ILE A 41 -14.49 0.93 1.77
N TYR A 42 -13.50 0.56 0.95
CA TYR A 42 -13.18 -0.83 0.63
C TYR A 42 -11.79 -1.18 1.11
N GLN A 43 -11.63 -2.40 1.62
CA GLN A 43 -10.36 -2.91 2.10
C GLN A 43 -9.49 -3.37 0.92
N LEU A 44 -8.25 -2.88 0.83
CA LEU A 44 -7.29 -3.38 -0.15
C LEU A 44 -6.72 -4.73 0.31
N PRO A 45 -6.27 -5.58 -0.64
CA PRO A 45 -5.55 -6.81 -0.33
C PRO A 45 -4.34 -6.55 0.57
N THR A 46 -3.86 -7.61 1.24
CA THR A 46 -2.65 -7.53 2.06
C THR A 46 -1.49 -6.96 1.27
N ALA A 47 -0.83 -5.98 1.88
CA ALA A 47 0.30 -5.25 1.34
C ALA A 47 0.04 -4.54 0.01
N GLU A 48 -1.22 -4.18 -0.24
CA GLU A 48 -1.62 -3.21 -1.25
C GLU A 48 -2.08 -1.91 -0.60
N TYR A 49 -1.63 -0.81 -1.21
CA TYR A 49 -1.82 0.51 -0.66
C TYR A 49 -2.13 1.53 -1.73
N VAL A 50 -2.84 2.58 -1.35
CA VAL A 50 -3.05 3.76 -2.18
C VAL A 50 -2.56 5.02 -1.47
N CYS A 51 -2.06 5.98 -2.23
CA CYS A 51 -1.77 7.31 -1.72
C CYS A 51 -2.11 8.38 -2.77
N THR A 52 -2.28 9.61 -2.30
CA THR A 52 -2.51 10.78 -3.17
C THR A 52 -1.58 11.89 -2.72
N MET A 53 -0.58 12.21 -3.54
CA MET A 53 0.47 13.17 -3.19
C MET A 53 1.04 13.85 -4.44
N SER A 54 1.64 15.02 -4.26
CA SER A 54 2.31 15.76 -5.33
C SER A 54 3.74 15.23 -5.54
N ALA A 55 3.85 14.04 -6.12
CA ALA A 55 5.12 13.33 -6.33
C ALA A 55 5.10 12.57 -7.67
N THR A 56 6.21 11.94 -8.04
CA THR A 56 6.27 10.98 -9.16
C THR A 56 6.11 9.54 -8.67
N ALA A 57 5.83 8.59 -9.58
CA ALA A 57 5.79 7.17 -9.23
C ALA A 57 7.14 6.67 -8.66
N SER A 58 8.26 7.25 -9.08
CA SER A 58 9.61 6.93 -8.56
C SER A 58 9.79 7.40 -7.12
N ASP A 59 9.27 8.58 -6.78
CA ASP A 59 9.31 9.10 -5.41
C ASP A 59 8.45 8.23 -4.48
N VAL A 60 7.25 7.88 -4.92
CA VAL A 60 6.33 6.98 -4.18
C VAL A 60 6.95 5.59 -3.99
N HIS A 61 7.56 5.04 -5.04
CA HIS A 61 8.29 3.78 -4.95
C HIS A 61 9.43 3.85 -3.92
N THR A 62 10.15 4.98 -3.86
CA THR A 62 11.23 5.20 -2.88
C THR A 62 10.68 5.21 -1.45
N LEU A 63 9.57 5.91 -1.19
CA LEU A 63 8.92 5.91 0.12
C LEU A 63 8.43 4.52 0.53
N ALA A 64 7.78 3.81 -0.38
CA ALA A 64 7.31 2.44 -0.14
C ALA A 64 8.47 1.47 0.15
N LYS A 65 9.58 1.59 -0.59
CA LYS A 65 10.79 0.81 -0.36
C LYS A 65 11.42 1.12 1.01
N GLN A 66 11.40 2.37 1.45
CA GLN A 66 11.86 2.73 2.79
C GLN A 66 11.01 2.11 3.89
N ALA A 67 9.69 2.07 3.74
CA ALA A 67 8.80 1.36 4.66
C ALA A 67 9.08 -0.15 4.65
N ALA A 68 9.21 -0.77 3.48
CA ALA A 68 9.51 -2.19 3.37
C ALA A 68 10.86 -2.54 4.04
N ASN A 69 11.89 -1.70 3.87
CA ASN A 69 13.19 -1.91 4.51
C ASN A 69 13.12 -1.86 6.04
N ALA A 70 12.19 -1.08 6.62
CA ALA A 70 12.05 -0.97 8.08
C ALA A 70 11.57 -2.28 8.74
N THR A 71 10.96 -3.18 7.97
CA THR A 71 10.60 -4.54 8.43
C THR A 71 11.81 -5.45 8.64
N GLY A 72 13.00 -5.07 8.13
CA GLY A 72 14.19 -5.91 8.12
C GLY A 72 14.16 -7.05 7.08
N LYS A 73 13.08 -7.19 6.30
CA LYS A 73 12.94 -8.21 5.26
C LYS A 73 13.43 -7.74 3.90
N LYS A 74 13.82 -8.70 3.06
CA LYS A 74 13.94 -8.45 1.62
C LYS A 74 12.54 -8.26 1.05
N SER A 75 12.41 -7.42 0.04
CA SER A 75 11.10 -7.10 -0.53
C SER A 75 11.14 -6.83 -2.03
N SER A 76 10.03 -7.10 -2.70
CA SER A 76 9.71 -6.56 -4.02
C SER A 76 8.68 -5.44 -3.88
N VAL A 77 8.88 -4.33 -4.59
CA VAL A 77 8.00 -3.14 -4.50
C VAL A 77 7.63 -2.69 -5.90
N ILE A 78 6.33 -2.50 -6.14
CA ILE A 78 5.79 -1.91 -7.36
C ILE A 78 4.99 -0.68 -6.96
N SER A 79 5.15 0.42 -7.69
CA SER A 79 4.30 1.61 -7.54
C SER A 79 3.95 2.17 -8.91
N CYS A 80 2.67 2.44 -9.11
CA CYS A 80 2.14 2.94 -10.37
C CYS A 80 1.33 4.21 -10.09
N GLU A 81 1.59 5.26 -10.86
CA GLU A 81 0.62 6.36 -10.98
C GLU A 81 -0.55 5.87 -11.84
N TYR A 82 -1.78 6.20 -11.46
CA TYR A 82 -2.97 5.84 -12.22
C TYR A 82 -3.97 7.00 -12.30
N LEU A 83 -4.70 7.04 -13.43
CA LEU A 83 -5.85 7.94 -13.61
C LEU A 83 -7.18 7.24 -13.34
N ARG A 84 -7.25 5.92 -13.62
CA ARG A 84 -8.45 5.10 -13.48
C ARG A 84 -8.08 3.73 -12.91
N ALA A 85 -8.96 3.18 -12.09
CA ALA A 85 -8.83 1.85 -11.53
C ALA A 85 -10.21 1.16 -11.55
N ALA A 86 -10.21 -0.17 -11.62
CA ALA A 86 -11.37 -1.02 -11.41
C ALA A 86 -10.97 -2.06 -10.37
N PHE A 87 -11.87 -2.37 -9.44
CA PHE A 87 -11.57 -3.23 -8.32
C PHE A 87 -12.84 -3.95 -7.86
N ASP A 88 -12.66 -5.18 -7.39
CA ASP A 88 -13.66 -6.00 -6.72
C ASP A 88 -13.12 -6.29 -5.32
N LEU A 89 -13.64 -5.58 -4.32
CA LEU A 89 -13.10 -5.53 -2.96
C LEU A 89 -14.24 -5.61 -1.95
N PRO A 90 -14.02 -6.23 -0.78
CA PRO A 90 -14.99 -6.23 0.30
C PRO A 90 -15.12 -4.83 0.94
N GLU A 91 -16.28 -4.54 1.53
CA GLU A 91 -16.44 -3.32 2.33
C GLU A 91 -15.52 -3.39 3.57
N ALA A 92 -14.97 -2.25 3.97
CA ALA A 92 -14.09 -2.20 5.13
C ALA A 92 -14.87 -2.51 6.42
N GLY A 93 -14.43 -3.53 7.16
CA GLY A 93 -15.06 -3.99 8.40
C GLY A 93 -15.87 -5.29 8.27
N GLU A 94 -15.98 -5.84 7.05
CA GLU A 94 -16.42 -7.22 6.84
C GLU A 94 -15.19 -8.15 6.90
N SER A 95 -14.81 -8.57 8.10
CA SER A 95 -13.77 -9.59 8.34
C SER A 95 -14.35 -10.75 9.13
#